data_AF-A0A0Q7E2M2-F1
#
_entry.id   AF-A0A0Q7E2M2-F1
#
_cell.length_a   1.000
_cell.length_b   1.000
_cell.length_c   1.000
_cell.angle_alpha   90.00
_cell.angle_beta   90.00
_cell.angle_gamma   90.00
#
_symmetry.space_group_name_H-M   'P 1'
#
loop_
_entity.id
_entity.type
_entity.pdbx_description
1 polymer ?
#
loop_
_entity_poly.entity_id
_entity_poly.type
_entity_poly.pdbx_seq_one_letter_code
_entity_poly.pdbx_strand_id
1 'polypeptide(L)'
;MTMTDLFKEKAARLEGINAEARLKWVTTLAVGNGAALFAAFSLGLKDGDLLFPAATLISAWLFLVGVGAASFAHLCEAALMHHMEMYWRWSSTEKVYEGLNDVDELASVRADLKKADEQGDHAEIGVAWASGISSLAFVLGVAVPLVMLTARHLS
;
A
#
# COMPACT_ATOMS: atom_id res chain seq x y z
N MET A 1 -12.22 32.15 -8.96
CA MET A 1 -11.30 31.00 -8.92
C MET A 1 -9.89 31.54 -8.83
N THR A 2 -9.26 31.40 -7.68
CA THR A 2 -7.92 31.95 -7.41
C THR A 2 -6.84 30.97 -7.86
N MET A 3 -5.60 31.44 -8.09
CA MET A 3 -4.48 30.56 -8.49
C MET A 3 -4.25 29.43 -7.48
N THR A 4 -4.52 29.70 -6.21
CA THR A 4 -4.45 28.74 -5.10
C THR A 4 -5.47 27.60 -5.24
N ASP A 5 -6.67 27.88 -5.76
CA ASP A 5 -7.70 26.86 -6.02
C ASP A 5 -7.26 25.90 -7.14
N LEU A 6 -6.57 26.44 -8.15
CA LEU A 6 -6.04 25.69 -9.30
C LEU A 6 -4.87 24.76 -8.89
N PHE A 7 -4.06 25.18 -7.94
CA PHE A 7 -3.01 24.34 -7.36
C PHE A 7 -3.58 23.24 -6.46
N LYS A 8 -4.61 23.55 -5.64
CA LYS A 8 -5.30 22.55 -4.81
C LYS A 8 -6.02 21.49 -5.66
N GLU A 9 -6.68 21.89 -6.75
CA GLU A 9 -7.35 20.97 -7.66
C GLU A 9 -6.34 20.08 -8.42
N LYS A 10 -5.20 20.63 -8.85
CA LYS A 10 -4.10 19.84 -9.43
C LYS A 10 -3.47 18.89 -8.41
N ALA A 11 -3.28 19.32 -7.16
CA ALA A 11 -2.74 18.49 -6.08
C ALA A 11 -3.66 17.30 -5.79
N ALA A 12 -4.98 17.53 -5.66
CA ALA A 12 -5.96 16.46 -5.45
C ALA A 12 -6.02 15.46 -6.62
N ARG A 13 -5.87 15.94 -7.88
CA ARG A 13 -5.74 15.05 -9.05
C ARG A 13 -4.47 14.22 -9.05
N LEU A 14 -3.34 14.82 -8.66
CA LEU A 14 -2.06 14.13 -8.54
C LEU A 14 -2.07 13.10 -7.40
N GLU A 15 -2.75 13.40 -6.30
CA GLU A 15 -3.04 12.44 -5.22
C GLU A 15 -3.85 11.24 -5.72
N GLY A 16 -4.92 11.46 -6.50
CA GLY A 16 -5.71 10.38 -7.07
C GLY A 16 -4.90 9.49 -8.03
N ILE A 17 -4.06 10.08 -8.89
CA ILE A 17 -3.17 9.33 -9.79
C ILE A 17 -2.12 8.54 -8.98
N ASN A 18 -1.56 9.14 -7.92
CA ASN A 18 -0.60 8.47 -7.05
C ASN A 18 -1.23 7.32 -6.26
N ALA A 19 -2.47 7.46 -5.78
CA ALA A 19 -3.21 6.40 -5.11
C ALA A 19 -3.48 5.21 -6.04
N GLU A 20 -3.87 5.46 -7.29
CA GLU A 20 -4.10 4.39 -8.28
C GLU A 20 -2.78 3.66 -8.64
N ALA A 21 -1.69 4.41 -8.80
CA ALA A 21 -0.37 3.83 -9.04
C ALA A 21 0.13 3.00 -7.84
N ARG A 22 -0.07 3.49 -6.61
CA ARG A 22 0.24 2.76 -5.37
C ARG A 22 -0.58 1.48 -5.27
N LEU A 23 -1.87 1.53 -5.55
CA LEU A 23 -2.75 0.35 -5.52
C LEU A 23 -2.28 -0.72 -6.50
N LYS A 24 -1.97 -0.34 -7.75
CA LYS A 24 -1.42 -1.26 -8.76
C LYS A 24 -0.10 -1.88 -8.31
N TRP A 25 0.76 -1.07 -7.68
CA TRP A 25 2.04 -1.54 -7.16
C TRP A 25 1.87 -2.56 -6.02
N VAL A 26 1.01 -2.27 -5.04
CA VAL A 26 0.68 -3.18 -3.93
C VAL A 26 0.06 -4.48 -4.44
N THR A 27 -0.85 -4.41 -5.41
CA THR A 27 -1.42 -5.60 -6.06
C THR A 27 -0.34 -6.41 -6.79
N THR A 28 0.60 -5.75 -7.46
CA THR A 28 1.72 -6.41 -8.12
C THR A 28 2.63 -7.10 -7.11
N LEU A 29 2.85 -6.51 -5.93
CA LEU A 29 3.58 -7.17 -4.83
C LEU A 29 2.87 -8.43 -4.35
N ALA A 30 1.53 -8.40 -4.18
CA ALA A 30 0.77 -9.58 -3.77
C ALA A 30 0.84 -10.72 -4.81
N VAL A 31 0.61 -10.40 -6.09
CA VAL A 31 0.63 -11.39 -7.19
C VAL A 31 2.05 -11.88 -7.49
N GLY A 32 3.02 -10.97 -7.49
CA GLY A 32 4.44 -11.24 -7.75
C GLY A 32 5.06 -12.14 -6.68
N ASN A 33 4.72 -11.91 -5.41
CA ASN A 33 5.05 -12.83 -4.32
C ASN A 33 4.53 -14.26 -4.63
N GLY A 34 3.28 -14.38 -5.09
CA GLY A 34 2.63 -15.68 -5.35
C GLY A 34 3.28 -16.45 -6.50
N ALA A 35 3.52 -15.76 -7.61
CA ALA A 35 4.18 -16.34 -8.78
C ALA A 35 5.61 -16.79 -8.47
N ALA A 36 6.34 -16.00 -7.67
CA ALA A 36 7.73 -16.31 -7.36
C ALA A 36 7.86 -17.49 -6.37
N LEU A 37 6.94 -17.65 -5.41
CA LEU A 37 6.89 -18.86 -4.56
C LEU A 37 6.60 -20.11 -5.41
N PHE A 38 5.66 -20.02 -6.34
CA PHE A 38 5.35 -21.13 -7.26
C PHE A 38 6.57 -21.53 -8.10
N ALA A 39 7.33 -20.54 -8.61
CA ALA A 39 8.56 -20.78 -9.35
C ALA A 39 9.65 -21.44 -8.48
N ALA A 40 9.85 -20.94 -7.25
CA ALA A 40 10.80 -21.52 -6.30
C ALA A 40 10.46 -22.97 -5.95
N PHE A 41 9.17 -23.26 -5.69
CA PHE A 41 8.68 -24.61 -5.39
C PHE A 41 8.85 -25.56 -6.58
N SER A 42 8.53 -25.09 -7.79
CA SER A 42 8.65 -25.87 -9.03
C SER A 42 10.11 -26.22 -9.35
N LEU A 43 11.04 -25.28 -9.09
CA LEU A 43 12.46 -25.51 -9.37
C LEU A 43 13.06 -26.57 -8.45
N GLY A 44 12.88 -26.49 -7.12
CA GLY A 44 13.56 -27.49 -6.28
C GLY A 44 12.80 -28.79 -6.02
N LEU A 45 11.55 -28.93 -6.47
CA LEU A 45 10.98 -30.26 -6.70
C LEU A 45 11.72 -31.03 -7.79
N LYS A 46 12.26 -30.32 -8.80
CA LYS A 46 12.98 -30.93 -9.92
C LYS A 46 14.32 -31.53 -9.51
N ASP A 47 14.97 -30.97 -8.48
CA ASP A 47 16.31 -31.37 -8.05
C ASP A 47 16.34 -32.45 -6.96
N GLY A 48 15.18 -32.81 -6.37
CA GLY A 48 15.12 -33.83 -5.32
C GLY A 48 15.95 -33.53 -4.08
N ASP A 49 16.35 -32.27 -3.87
CA ASP A 49 17.36 -31.87 -2.90
C ASP A 49 16.83 -32.02 -1.45
N LEU A 50 17.52 -32.77 -0.60
CA LEU A 50 17.06 -33.09 0.76
C LEU A 50 17.11 -31.87 1.72
N LEU A 51 17.81 -30.79 1.33
CA LEU A 51 17.89 -29.52 2.06
C LEU A 51 16.71 -28.58 1.78
N PHE A 52 15.86 -28.96 0.82
CA PHE A 52 14.71 -28.18 0.40
C PHE A 52 13.71 -27.82 1.53
N PRO A 53 13.42 -28.66 2.55
CA PRO A 53 12.35 -28.38 3.51
C PRO A 53 12.58 -27.15 4.39
N ALA A 54 13.79 -26.89 4.88
CA ALA A 54 14.05 -25.81 5.82
C ALA A 54 14.12 -24.43 5.14
N ALA A 55 14.82 -24.35 4.00
CA ALA A 55 14.90 -23.13 3.21
C ALA A 55 13.54 -22.79 2.56
N THR A 56 12.77 -23.80 2.11
CA THR A 56 11.39 -23.55 1.66
C THR A 56 10.44 -23.22 2.79
N LEU A 57 10.61 -23.74 4.01
CA LEU A 57 9.78 -23.32 5.14
C LEU A 57 9.96 -21.83 5.46
N ILE A 58 11.22 -21.37 5.56
CA ILE A 58 11.53 -19.96 5.83
C ILE A 58 11.03 -19.07 4.68
N SER A 59 11.26 -19.51 3.44
CA SER A 59 10.78 -18.82 2.24
C SER A 59 9.24 -18.77 2.18
N ALA A 60 8.56 -19.85 2.54
CA ALA A 60 7.10 -19.93 2.60
C ALA A 60 6.53 -19.05 3.73
N TRP A 61 7.19 -19.01 4.89
CA TRP A 61 6.82 -18.10 5.97
C TRP A 61 7.00 -16.63 5.57
N LEU A 62 8.13 -16.28 4.98
CA LEU A 62 8.37 -14.92 4.47
C LEU A 62 7.37 -14.57 3.36
N PHE A 63 7.03 -15.51 2.49
CA PHE A 63 5.96 -15.33 1.51
C PHE A 63 4.61 -15.03 2.16
N LEU A 64 4.19 -15.80 3.18
CA LEU A 64 2.93 -15.57 3.90
C LEU A 64 2.91 -14.20 4.58
N VAL A 65 4.04 -13.80 5.19
CA VAL A 65 4.20 -12.44 5.76
C VAL A 65 4.10 -11.38 4.65
N GLY A 66 4.71 -11.61 3.50
CA GLY A 66 4.68 -10.69 2.37
C GLY A 66 3.28 -10.50 1.77
N VAL A 67 2.51 -11.58 1.64
CA VAL A 67 1.12 -11.57 1.17
C VAL A 67 0.20 -10.91 2.21
N GLY A 68 0.37 -11.25 3.49
CA GLY A 68 -0.38 -10.61 4.58
C GLY A 68 -0.14 -9.11 4.63
N ALA A 69 1.12 -8.69 4.52
CA ALA A 69 1.50 -7.27 4.48
C ALA A 69 0.95 -6.55 3.24
N ALA A 70 1.01 -7.17 2.05
CA ALA A 70 0.40 -6.59 0.85
C ALA A 70 -1.13 -6.45 0.97
N SER A 71 -1.78 -7.45 1.56
CA SER A 71 -3.24 -7.44 1.78
C SER A 71 -3.63 -6.35 2.78
N PHE A 72 -2.86 -6.19 3.86
CA PHE A 72 -3.04 -5.10 4.82
C PHE A 72 -2.80 -3.73 4.18
N ALA A 73 -1.74 -3.57 3.37
CA ALA A 73 -1.51 -2.35 2.60
C ALA A 73 -2.69 -2.02 1.67
N HIS A 74 -3.31 -3.03 1.05
CA HIS A 74 -4.49 -2.87 0.21
C HIS A 74 -5.71 -2.39 1.00
N LEU A 75 -5.91 -2.92 2.22
CA LEU A 75 -6.97 -2.46 3.13
C LEU A 75 -6.73 -1.01 3.60
N CYS A 76 -5.49 -0.66 3.90
CA CYS A 76 -5.14 0.72 4.28
C CYS A 76 -5.31 1.70 3.11
N GLU A 77 -4.93 1.34 1.88
CA GLU A 77 -5.20 2.16 0.69
C GLU A 77 -6.71 2.33 0.44
N ALA A 78 -7.49 1.25 0.59
CA ALA A 78 -8.95 1.34 0.46
C ALA A 78 -9.57 2.25 1.54
N ALA A 79 -9.07 2.18 2.77
CA ALA A 79 -9.47 3.08 3.86
C ALA A 79 -9.07 4.53 3.55
N LEU A 80 -7.86 4.76 3.03
CA LEU A 80 -7.35 6.08 2.64
C LEU A 80 -8.26 6.72 1.57
N MET A 81 -8.69 5.96 0.56
CA MET A 81 -9.62 6.46 -0.46
C MET A 81 -10.95 6.91 0.14
N HIS A 82 -11.50 6.14 1.09
CA HIS A 82 -12.72 6.53 1.81
C HIS A 82 -12.51 7.78 2.68
N HIS A 83 -11.34 7.92 3.31
CA HIS A 83 -11.00 9.11 4.08
C HIS A 83 -10.83 10.36 3.21
N MET A 84 -10.19 10.23 2.04
CA MET A 84 -10.09 11.32 1.07
C MET A 84 -11.45 11.78 0.56
N GLU A 85 -12.38 10.86 0.36
CA GLU A 85 -13.76 11.21 0.00
C GLU A 85 -14.45 11.98 1.13
N MET A 86 -14.31 11.54 2.38
CA MET A 86 -14.83 12.26 3.55
C MET A 86 -14.21 13.65 3.66
N TYR A 87 -12.90 13.78 3.53
CA TYR A 87 -12.18 15.05 3.55
C TYR A 87 -12.70 16.02 2.48
N TRP A 88 -12.90 15.54 1.25
CA TRP A 88 -13.46 16.36 0.18
C TRP A 88 -14.87 16.86 0.53
N ARG A 89 -15.72 16.00 1.10
CA ARG A 89 -17.06 16.40 1.56
C ARG A 89 -17.00 17.46 2.65
N TRP A 90 -16.19 17.26 3.68
CA TRP A 90 -16.07 18.19 4.80
C TRP A 90 -15.42 19.53 4.40
N SER A 91 -14.40 19.51 3.55
CA SER A 91 -13.79 20.75 3.01
C SER A 91 -14.75 21.53 2.10
N SER A 92 -15.64 20.85 1.38
CA SER A 92 -16.71 21.53 0.63
C SER A 92 -17.71 22.19 1.58
N THR A 93 -18.07 21.52 2.68
CA THR A 93 -18.97 22.04 3.72
C THR A 93 -18.35 23.25 4.44
N GLU A 94 -17.05 23.21 4.75
CA GLU A 94 -16.32 24.34 5.35
C GLU A 94 -16.46 25.61 4.51
N LYS A 95 -16.27 25.51 3.18
CA LYS A 95 -16.40 26.66 2.26
C LYS A 95 -17.81 27.24 2.23
N VAL A 96 -18.84 26.43 2.44
CA VAL A 96 -20.24 26.88 2.50
C VAL A 96 -20.46 27.68 3.78
N TYR A 97 -20.02 27.18 4.93
CA TYR A 97 -20.15 27.89 6.20
C TYR A 97 -19.27 29.14 6.28
N GLU A 98 -18.08 29.13 5.66
CA GLU A 98 -17.26 30.34 5.47
C GLU A 98 -18.00 31.40 4.66
N GLY A 99 -18.70 31.00 3.61
CA GLY A 99 -19.54 31.92 2.83
C GLY A 99 -20.74 32.48 3.61
N LEU A 100 -21.22 31.74 4.63
CA LEU A 100 -22.35 32.13 5.47
C LEU A 100 -21.93 32.92 6.73
N ASN A 101 -20.64 33.05 7.03
CA ASN A 101 -20.09 33.60 8.28
C ASN A 101 -20.64 32.90 9.54
N ASP A 102 -20.99 31.62 9.45
CA ASP A 102 -21.50 30.84 10.59
C ASP A 102 -20.32 30.27 11.39
N VAL A 103 -19.90 31.02 12.41
CA VAL A 103 -18.65 30.78 13.14
C VAL A 103 -18.70 29.51 14.01
N ASP A 104 -19.88 29.15 14.53
CA ASP A 104 -20.05 27.99 15.41
C ASP A 104 -20.02 26.69 14.60
N GLU A 105 -20.72 26.64 13.45
CA GLU A 105 -20.66 25.50 12.53
C GLU A 105 -19.31 25.40 11.81
N LEU A 106 -18.59 26.50 11.63
CA LEU A 106 -17.21 26.46 11.11
C LEU A 106 -16.25 25.76 12.06
N ALA A 107 -16.39 26.01 13.36
CA ALA A 107 -15.51 25.44 14.38
C ALA A 107 -15.71 23.93 14.50
N SER A 108 -16.96 23.45 14.39
CA SER A 108 -17.28 22.01 14.40
C SER A 108 -16.70 21.31 13.18
N VAL A 109 -16.93 21.85 11.98
CA VAL A 109 -16.43 21.27 10.71
C VAL A 109 -14.90 21.24 10.65
N ARG A 110 -14.21 22.27 11.17
CA ARG A 110 -12.75 22.28 11.25
C ARG A 110 -12.18 21.23 12.21
N ALA A 111 -12.86 20.96 13.32
CA ALA A 111 -12.45 19.90 14.23
C ALA A 111 -12.59 18.52 13.58
N ASP A 112 -13.68 18.29 12.84
CA ASP A 112 -13.91 17.04 12.11
C ASP A 112 -12.93 16.86 10.93
N LEU A 113 -12.60 17.94 10.21
CA LEU A 113 -11.54 17.96 9.19
C LEU A 113 -10.20 17.53 9.75
N LYS A 114 -9.79 18.11 10.90
CA LYS A 114 -8.52 17.77 11.53
C LYS A 114 -8.46 16.29 11.94
N LYS A 115 -9.56 15.75 12.47
CA LYS A 115 -9.65 14.34 12.84
C LYS A 115 -9.59 13.42 11.62
N ALA A 116 -10.19 13.84 10.50
CA ALA A 116 -10.11 13.11 9.24
C ALA A 116 -8.68 13.10 8.68
N ASP A 117 -7.95 14.22 8.77
CA ASP A 117 -6.53 14.30 8.39
C ASP A 117 -5.65 13.35 9.22
N GLU A 118 -5.79 13.38 10.56
CA GLU A 118 -5.02 12.48 11.44
C GLU A 118 -5.27 11.00 11.11
N GLN A 119 -6.51 10.63 10.76
CA GLN A 119 -6.83 9.27 10.34
C GLN A 119 -6.25 8.92 8.96
N GLY A 120 -6.23 9.88 8.03
CA GLY A 120 -5.58 9.74 6.73
C GLY A 120 -4.08 9.50 6.85
N ASP A 121 -3.38 10.30 7.66
CA ASP A 121 -1.95 10.17 7.91
C ASP A 121 -1.59 8.80 8.50
N HIS A 122 -2.39 8.31 9.45
CA HIS A 122 -2.19 6.97 10.02
C HIS A 122 -2.36 5.86 8.98
N ALA A 123 -3.36 5.97 8.10
CA ALA A 123 -3.55 5.02 7.03
C ALA A 123 -2.38 5.06 6.03
N GLU A 124 -1.88 6.24 5.66
CA GLU A 124 -0.74 6.38 4.74
C GLU A 124 0.56 5.79 5.32
N ILE A 125 0.83 6.04 6.59
CA ILE A 125 1.96 5.40 7.30
C ILE A 125 1.79 3.88 7.29
N GLY A 126 0.57 3.38 7.53
CA GLY A 126 0.24 1.96 7.46
C GLY A 126 0.52 1.35 6.09
N VAL A 127 0.10 2.01 5.00
CA VAL A 127 0.36 1.61 3.62
C VAL A 127 1.87 1.53 3.37
N ALA A 128 2.61 2.60 3.71
CA ALA A 128 4.05 2.67 3.45
C ALA A 128 4.81 1.56 4.19
N TRP A 129 4.49 1.36 5.47
CA TRP A 129 5.14 0.35 6.29
C TRP A 129 4.85 -1.08 5.80
N ALA A 130 3.57 -1.37 5.53
CA ALA A 130 3.16 -2.69 5.07
C ALA A 130 3.67 -3.01 3.65
N SER A 131 3.70 -2.03 2.76
CA SER A 131 4.30 -2.18 1.42
C SER A 131 5.81 -2.41 1.50
N GLY A 132 6.49 -1.73 2.43
CA GLY A 132 7.92 -1.94 2.70
C GLY A 132 8.21 -3.36 3.19
N ILE A 133 7.43 -3.86 4.14
CA ILE A 133 7.56 -5.25 4.63
C ILE A 133 7.27 -6.26 3.54
N SER A 134 6.22 -6.04 2.74
CA SER A 134 5.91 -6.93 1.63
C SER A 134 7.05 -7.01 0.61
N SER A 135 7.67 -5.87 0.31
CA SER A 135 8.84 -5.78 -0.57
C SER A 135 10.06 -6.49 0.01
N LEU A 136 10.35 -6.30 1.29
CA LEU A 136 11.47 -6.96 1.97
C LEU A 136 11.27 -8.49 2.01
N ALA A 137 10.06 -8.92 2.34
CA ALA A 137 9.68 -10.32 2.38
C ALA A 137 9.78 -11.00 1.01
N PHE A 138 9.41 -10.30 -0.07
CA PHE A 138 9.63 -10.77 -1.44
C PHE A 138 11.11 -10.98 -1.75
N VAL A 139 11.95 -9.96 -1.45
CA VAL A 139 13.38 -10.00 -1.77
C VAL A 139 14.07 -11.14 -1.02
N LEU A 140 13.87 -11.22 0.30
CA LEU A 140 14.55 -12.18 1.16
C LEU A 140 13.95 -13.59 1.05
N GLY A 141 12.63 -13.68 0.96
CA GLY A 141 11.92 -14.95 0.97
C GLY A 141 11.85 -15.62 -0.38
N VAL A 142 12.00 -14.88 -1.49
CA VAL A 142 11.76 -15.45 -2.81
C VAL A 142 12.80 -15.05 -3.83
N ALA A 143 13.10 -13.76 -4.01
CA ALA A 143 14.01 -13.32 -5.07
C ALA A 143 15.45 -13.83 -4.87
N VAL A 144 16.00 -13.68 -3.65
CA VAL A 144 17.36 -14.16 -3.32
C VAL A 144 17.47 -15.69 -3.48
N PRO A 145 16.59 -16.52 -2.88
CA PRO A 145 16.60 -17.96 -3.10
C PRO A 145 16.50 -18.36 -4.58
N LEU A 146 15.62 -17.71 -5.35
CA LEU A 146 15.43 -18.00 -6.77
C LEU A 146 16.69 -17.71 -7.60
N VAL A 147 17.36 -16.58 -7.34
CA VAL A 147 18.64 -16.23 -7.97
C VAL A 147 19.71 -17.25 -7.62
N MET A 148 19.81 -17.65 -6.35
CA MET A 148 20.80 -18.65 -5.91
C MET A 148 20.56 -20.02 -6.57
N LEU A 149 19.30 -20.46 -6.67
CA LEU A 149 18.94 -21.71 -7.36
C LEU A 149 19.24 -21.63 -8.85
N THR A 150 18.90 -20.51 -9.50
CA THR A 150 19.15 -20.30 -10.93
C THR A 150 20.65 -20.27 -11.24
N ALA A 151 21.46 -19.60 -10.42
CA ALA A 151 22.91 -19.54 -10.62
C ALA A 151 23.57 -20.92 -10.51
N ARG A 152 23.09 -21.78 -9.58
CA ARG A 152 23.56 -23.17 -9.45
C ARG A 152 23.21 -24.04 -10.65
N HIS A 153 22.13 -23.75 -11.36
CA HIS A 153 21.71 -24.48 -12.56
C HIS A 153 22.46 -24.08 -13.83
N LEU A 154 23.09 -22.92 -13.83
CA LEU A 154 23.84 -22.39 -14.97
C LEU A 154 25.36 -22.63 -14.86
N SER A 155 25.85 -23.06 -13.69
CA SER A 155 27.25 -23.44 -13.43
C SER A 155 27.49 -24.94 -13.65
#